data_AF-A0A1M5JJ05-F1
#
_entry.id   AF-A0A1M5JJ05-F1
#
_cell.length_a   1.000
_cell.length_b   1.000
_cell.length_c   1.000
_cell.angle_alpha   90.00
_cell.angle_beta   90.00
_cell.angle_gamma   90.00
#
_symmetry.space_group_name_H-M   'P 1'
#
loop_
_entity.id
_entity.type
_entity.pdbx_description
1 polymer ?
#
loop_
_entity_poly.entity_id
_entity_poly.type
_entity_poly.pdbx_seq_one_letter_code
_entity_poly.pdbx_strand_id
1 'polypeptide(L)'
;MKRLIACILLVAFTAVSWAVPKPMESITNYNVMMIHGALGADQGFGADKSIPEATYDSYRGSGHIGRYGDHKDRITYWISRNIFEEPDWDNAKDAVRASSIYTWRAFTNPANSSINNAVELGDRTWNKYDKYGKRRALIEEAQEVKAKFVVDPNDTSKDLHGQEALDSMRNHPDLYRQLASRYILIGHSMGGVVSREYVQGNFYNGDVDKIITLDSPHEGTGALNMQLGLLLFCSKMRRKSFKENRV
;
A
#
# COMPACT_ATOMS: atom_id res chain seq x y z
N MET A 1 -33.32 31.28 22.95
CA MET A 1 -33.79 30.01 22.35
C MET A 1 -33.75 30.00 20.82
N LYS A 2 -34.44 30.90 20.10
CA LYS A 2 -34.48 30.90 18.62
C LYS A 2 -33.09 30.92 17.93
N ARG A 3 -32.14 31.71 18.44
CA ARG A 3 -30.76 31.77 17.92
C ARG A 3 -29.96 30.48 18.17
N LEU A 4 -30.17 29.82 19.31
CA LEU A 4 -29.51 28.56 19.64
C LEU A 4 -29.99 27.42 18.72
N ILE A 5 -31.31 27.36 18.48
CA ILE A 5 -31.92 26.39 17.56
C ILE A 5 -31.39 26.59 16.13
N ALA A 6 -31.27 27.85 15.68
CA ALA A 6 -30.69 28.16 14.38
C ALA A 6 -29.23 27.70 14.26
N CYS A 7 -28.40 27.92 15.29
CA CYS A 7 -27.01 27.44 15.29
C CYS A 7 -26.93 25.90 15.25
N ILE A 8 -27.76 25.20 16.03
CA ILE A 8 -27.80 23.73 16.04
C ILE A 8 -28.21 23.20 14.66
N LEU A 9 -29.23 23.80 14.03
CA LEU A 9 -29.65 23.42 12.68
C LEU A 9 -28.57 23.69 11.64
N LEU A 10 -27.85 24.80 11.74
CA LEU A 10 -26.74 25.11 10.83
C LEU A 10 -25.60 24.10 10.97
N VAL A 11 -25.21 23.76 12.20
CA VAL A 11 -24.20 22.75 12.49
C VAL A 11 -24.64 21.37 12.00
N ALA A 12 -25.89 20.97 12.28
CA ALA A 12 -26.45 19.72 11.79
C ALA A 12 -26.47 19.68 10.25
N PHE A 13 -26.88 20.77 9.59
CA PHE A 13 -26.91 20.84 8.13
C PHE A 13 -25.50 20.76 7.53
N THR A 14 -24.51 21.42 8.14
CA THR A 14 -23.10 21.29 7.72
C THR A 14 -22.58 19.88 7.93
N ALA A 15 -22.89 19.23 9.07
CA ALA A 15 -22.46 17.87 9.35
C ALA A 15 -23.07 16.85 8.37
N VAL A 16 -24.36 16.99 8.06
CA VAL A 16 -25.06 16.11 7.11
C VAL A 16 -24.55 16.35 5.68
N SER A 17 -24.24 17.59 5.31
CA SER A 17 -23.67 17.92 3.99
C SER A 17 -22.26 17.35 3.80
N TRP A 18 -21.48 17.23 4.88
CA TRP A 18 -20.15 16.59 4.88
C TRP A 18 -20.22 15.06 4.93
N ALA A 19 -21.36 14.50 5.36
CA ALA A 19 -21.59 13.06 5.43
C ALA A 19 -22.14 12.45 4.12
N VAL A 20 -22.39 13.26 3.08
CA VAL A 20 -22.83 12.74 1.78
C VAL A 20 -21.65 12.00 1.13
N PRO A 21 -21.82 10.70 0.78
CA PRO A 21 -20.78 9.98 0.07
C PRO A 21 -20.52 10.68 -1.26
N LYS A 22 -19.28 11.16 -1.46
CA LYS A 22 -18.89 11.76 -2.74
C LYS A 22 -18.93 10.67 -3.82
N PRO A 23 -19.59 10.92 -4.96
CA PRO A 23 -19.55 10.00 -6.08
C PRO A 23 -18.10 9.77 -6.51
N MET A 24 -17.81 8.54 -6.93
CA MET A 24 -16.47 8.17 -7.37
C MET A 24 -16.07 9.03 -8.58
N GLU A 25 -14.91 9.67 -8.50
CA GLU A 25 -14.32 10.35 -9.66
C GLU A 25 -13.79 9.31 -10.67
N SER A 26 -13.32 9.77 -11.83
CA SER A 26 -12.63 8.88 -12.78
C SER A 26 -11.50 8.13 -12.09
N ILE A 27 -11.32 6.85 -12.42
CA ILE A 27 -10.26 6.01 -11.84
C ILE A 27 -8.86 6.60 -12.07
N THR A 28 -8.68 7.37 -13.14
CA THR A 28 -7.45 8.10 -13.47
C THR A 28 -7.03 9.13 -12.42
N ASN A 29 -7.95 9.56 -11.54
CA ASN A 29 -7.66 10.48 -10.45
C ASN A 29 -7.17 9.76 -9.18
N TYR A 30 -7.06 8.43 -9.22
CA TYR A 30 -6.66 7.61 -8.10
C TYR A 30 -5.43 6.77 -8.41
N ASN A 31 -4.54 6.63 -7.43
CA ASN A 31 -3.57 5.55 -7.40
C ASN A 31 -4.23 4.33 -6.74
N VAL A 32 -4.45 3.27 -7.51
CA VAL A 32 -4.96 2.01 -6.94
C VAL A 32 -3.77 1.25 -6.38
N MET A 33 -3.72 0.97 -5.09
CA MET A 33 -2.59 0.31 -4.45
C MET A 33 -2.97 -1.08 -3.95
N MET A 34 -2.23 -2.10 -4.38
CA MET A 34 -2.37 -3.46 -3.87
C MET A 34 -1.44 -3.66 -2.68
N ILE A 35 -2.00 -4.07 -1.54
CA ILE A 35 -1.25 -4.22 -0.29
C ILE A 35 -1.35 -5.66 0.19
N HIS A 36 -0.21 -6.36 0.24
CA HIS A 36 -0.10 -7.64 0.94
C HIS A 36 0.38 -7.42 2.36
N GLY A 37 -0.27 -8.01 3.36
CA GLY A 37 0.12 -7.79 4.75
C GLY A 37 1.08 -8.83 5.32
N ALA A 38 0.73 -10.12 5.27
CA ALA A 38 1.37 -11.14 6.10
C ALA A 38 2.14 -12.15 5.25
N LEU A 39 3.47 -12.14 5.36
CA LEU A 39 4.36 -13.15 4.81
C LEU A 39 5.55 -13.35 5.76
N GLY A 40 6.40 -14.34 5.47
CA GLY A 40 7.64 -14.54 6.22
C GLY A 40 8.53 -13.29 6.19
N ALA A 41 9.30 -13.06 7.25
CA ALA A 41 10.22 -11.92 7.34
C ALA A 41 11.25 -11.92 6.19
N ASP A 42 11.61 -13.10 5.70
CA ASP A 42 12.45 -13.37 4.53
C ASP A 42 11.83 -12.92 3.19
N GLN A 43 10.52 -12.71 3.16
CA GLN A 43 9.80 -12.23 1.99
C GLN A 43 9.79 -10.68 1.91
N GLY A 44 10.25 -10.00 2.97
CA GLY A 44 10.44 -8.55 2.97
C GLY A 44 11.57 -8.10 2.04
N PHE A 45 11.85 -6.80 2.07
CA PHE A 45 13.06 -6.27 1.44
C PHE A 45 14.09 -5.87 2.49
N GLY A 46 15.36 -6.11 2.15
CA GLY A 46 16.49 -5.87 3.03
C GLY A 46 16.79 -4.39 3.26
N ALA A 47 17.47 -4.10 4.36
CA ALA A 47 18.03 -2.78 4.60
C ALA A 47 19.27 -2.57 3.73
N ASP A 48 19.17 -1.65 2.78
CA ASP A 48 20.28 -1.31 1.90
C ASP A 48 20.16 0.15 1.45
N LYS A 49 21.22 0.91 1.70
CA LYS A 49 21.31 2.34 1.37
C LYS A 49 21.52 2.60 -0.11
N SER A 50 22.00 1.60 -0.84
CA SER A 50 22.24 1.67 -2.28
C SER A 50 20.99 1.44 -3.10
N ILE A 51 19.87 1.07 -2.46
CA ILE A 51 18.61 0.84 -3.16
C ILE A 51 18.19 2.17 -3.83
N PRO A 52 18.10 2.19 -5.17
CA PRO A 52 17.62 3.35 -5.89
C PRO A 52 16.13 3.58 -5.64
N GLU A 53 15.64 4.71 -6.13
CA GLU A 53 14.24 5.14 -6.10
C GLU A 53 13.23 4.05 -6.50
N ALA A 54 11.96 4.25 -6.12
CA ALA A 54 10.91 3.28 -6.34
C ALA A 54 10.62 3.00 -7.82
N THR A 55 11.23 3.68 -8.78
CA THR A 55 11.09 3.37 -10.22
C THR A 55 11.97 2.22 -10.72
N TYR A 56 12.91 1.73 -9.91
CA TYR A 56 13.77 0.60 -10.27
C TYR A 56 13.38 -0.71 -9.58
N ASP A 57 13.42 -1.79 -10.38
CA ASP A 57 12.82 -3.09 -10.08
C ASP A 57 13.70 -4.02 -9.22
N SER A 58 14.98 -3.70 -9.05
CA SER A 58 15.99 -4.63 -8.53
C SER A 58 15.84 -5.03 -7.05
N TYR A 59 14.98 -4.38 -6.26
CA TYR A 59 14.94 -4.57 -4.80
C TYR A 59 13.53 -4.42 -4.20
N ARG A 60 12.59 -5.28 -4.62
CA ARG A 60 11.17 -5.21 -4.23
C ARG A 60 10.76 -6.13 -3.07
N GLY A 61 11.64 -7.05 -2.66
CA GLY A 61 11.26 -8.19 -1.82
C GLY A 61 10.35 -9.16 -2.58
N SER A 62 10.04 -10.30 -2.00
CA SER A 62 9.15 -11.31 -2.64
C SER A 62 7.70 -11.19 -2.15
N GLY A 63 7.47 -10.39 -1.12
CA GLY A 63 6.21 -10.33 -0.39
C GLY A 63 5.17 -9.33 -0.90
N HIS A 64 5.01 -9.22 -2.21
CA HIS A 64 3.99 -8.40 -2.87
C HIS A 64 2.93 -9.28 -3.56
N ILE A 65 1.82 -8.70 -4.04
CA ILE A 65 0.67 -9.43 -4.64
C ILE A 65 0.93 -9.89 -6.09
N GLY A 66 2.17 -10.32 -6.38
CA GLY A 66 2.63 -10.61 -7.73
C GLY A 66 3.12 -9.35 -8.46
N ARG A 67 4.04 -9.55 -9.40
CA ARG A 67 4.65 -8.48 -10.19
C ARG A 67 3.83 -8.25 -11.47
N TYR A 68 3.91 -7.05 -12.04
CA TYR A 68 3.33 -6.79 -13.35
C TYR A 68 3.87 -7.76 -14.40
N GLY A 69 2.96 -8.36 -15.17
CA GLY A 69 3.32 -9.26 -16.28
C GLY A 69 3.90 -10.61 -15.88
N ASP A 70 3.92 -10.96 -14.59
CA ASP A 70 4.59 -12.17 -14.08
C ASP A 70 3.85 -13.45 -14.48
N HIS A 71 2.59 -13.59 -14.05
CA HIS A 71 1.73 -14.71 -14.43
C HIS A 71 0.25 -14.29 -14.49
N LYS A 72 -0.49 -14.85 -15.46
CA LYS A 72 -1.93 -14.59 -15.65
C LYS A 72 -2.80 -15.04 -14.47
N ASP A 73 -2.27 -15.93 -13.63
CA ASP A 73 -2.96 -16.49 -12.47
C ASP A 73 -2.86 -15.60 -11.22
N ARG A 74 -2.14 -14.48 -11.30
CA ARG A 74 -2.03 -13.54 -10.18
C ARG A 74 -3.28 -12.66 -10.09
N ILE A 75 -3.74 -12.41 -8.87
CA ILE A 75 -4.88 -11.51 -8.64
C ILE A 75 -4.64 -10.10 -9.17
N THR A 76 -3.41 -9.59 -9.14
CA THR A 76 -3.05 -8.30 -9.77
C THR A 76 -3.35 -8.31 -11.27
N TYR A 77 -3.02 -9.39 -11.98
CA TYR A 77 -3.34 -9.53 -13.40
C TYR A 77 -4.84 -9.61 -13.62
N TRP A 78 -5.55 -10.43 -12.83
CA TRP A 78 -7.01 -10.56 -12.93
C TRP A 78 -7.73 -9.22 -12.71
N ILE A 79 -7.35 -8.44 -11.69
CA ILE A 79 -7.95 -7.13 -11.40
C ILE A 79 -7.63 -6.14 -12.52
N SER A 80 -6.35 -6.02 -12.92
CA SER A 80 -5.92 -5.12 -14.00
C SER A 80 -6.70 -5.39 -15.29
N ARG A 81 -6.90 -6.67 -15.65
CA ARG A 81 -7.54 -7.04 -16.92
C ARG A 81 -9.07 -7.02 -16.89
N ASN A 82 -9.69 -7.53 -15.83
CA ASN A 82 -11.14 -7.74 -15.78
C ASN A 82 -11.90 -6.60 -15.09
N ILE A 83 -11.22 -5.79 -14.28
CA ILE A 83 -11.84 -4.66 -13.56
C ILE A 83 -11.44 -3.33 -14.18
N PHE A 84 -10.14 -3.17 -14.49
CA PHE A 84 -9.63 -1.92 -15.08
C PHE A 84 -9.46 -1.98 -16.60
N GLU A 85 -9.72 -3.14 -17.22
CA GLU A 85 -9.66 -3.35 -18.67
C GLU A 85 -8.32 -2.91 -19.30
N GLU A 86 -7.23 -2.98 -18.54
CA GLU A 86 -5.91 -2.56 -18.99
C GLU A 86 -5.41 -3.45 -20.14
N PRO A 87 -4.64 -2.91 -21.09
CA PRO A 87 -4.03 -3.71 -22.15
C PRO A 87 -3.01 -4.70 -21.58
N ASP A 88 -2.74 -5.77 -22.31
CA ASP A 88 -1.57 -6.59 -22.02
C ASP A 88 -0.32 -5.77 -22.31
N TRP A 89 0.60 -5.72 -21.35
CA TRP A 89 1.84 -4.98 -21.46
C TRP A 89 2.98 -5.92 -21.86
N ASP A 90 3.64 -5.64 -22.98
CA ASP A 90 4.73 -6.48 -23.51
C ASP A 90 5.96 -6.53 -22.61
N ASN A 91 6.15 -5.52 -21.74
CA ASN A 91 7.20 -5.55 -20.73
C ASN A 91 6.74 -4.95 -19.39
N ALA A 92 7.37 -5.42 -18.31
CA ALA A 92 7.03 -5.02 -16.95
C ALA A 92 7.30 -3.53 -16.66
N LYS A 93 8.22 -2.87 -17.38
CA LYS A 93 8.55 -1.45 -17.14
C LYS A 93 7.43 -0.53 -17.63
N ASP A 94 6.85 -0.84 -18.77
CA ASP A 94 5.74 -0.09 -19.34
C ASP A 94 4.46 -0.33 -18.54
N ALA A 95 4.19 -1.59 -18.17
CA ALA A 95 3.09 -1.97 -17.30
C ALA A 95 3.08 -1.19 -15.99
N VAL A 96 4.25 -1.11 -15.36
CA VAL A 96 4.46 -0.42 -14.09
C VAL A 96 4.09 1.07 -14.16
N ARG A 97 4.49 1.75 -15.25
CA ARG A 97 4.26 3.18 -15.42
C ARG A 97 2.83 3.47 -15.83
N ALA A 98 2.27 2.62 -16.70
CA ALA A 98 0.98 2.87 -17.32
C ALA A 98 -0.23 2.19 -16.64
N SER A 99 -0.04 1.19 -15.80
CA SER A 99 -1.13 0.53 -15.06
C SER A 99 -1.77 1.48 -14.05
N SER A 100 -3.07 1.39 -13.81
CA SER A 100 -3.77 2.11 -12.73
C SER A 100 -3.41 1.54 -11.35
N ILE A 101 -2.96 0.28 -11.32
CA ILE A 101 -2.59 -0.44 -10.11
C ILE A 101 -1.11 -0.18 -9.80
N TYR A 102 -0.79 -0.03 -8.51
CA TYR A 102 0.54 0.05 -7.90
C TYR A 102 0.78 -1.17 -6.99
N THR A 103 1.77 -2.01 -7.33
CA THR A 103 2.10 -3.26 -6.59
C THR A 103 3.59 -3.39 -6.27
N TRP A 104 4.28 -2.27 -6.01
CA TRP A 104 5.72 -2.25 -6.27
C TRP A 104 6.59 -3.01 -5.28
N ARG A 105 6.39 -2.93 -3.97
CA ARG A 105 7.29 -3.64 -3.05
C ARG A 105 6.54 -4.24 -1.87
N ALA A 106 7.16 -5.27 -1.31
CA ALA A 106 6.80 -5.80 -0.01
C ALA A 106 7.06 -4.75 1.09
N PHE A 107 6.50 -5.01 2.27
CA PHE A 107 6.94 -4.33 3.49
C PHE A 107 8.38 -4.72 3.86
N THR A 108 9.07 -3.89 4.65
CA THR A 108 10.42 -4.18 5.15
C THR A 108 10.46 -5.51 5.91
N ASN A 109 9.43 -5.75 6.71
CA ASN A 109 9.20 -6.99 7.42
C ASN A 109 7.70 -7.34 7.35
N PRO A 110 7.27 -8.14 6.36
CA PRO A 110 5.88 -8.55 6.23
C PRO A 110 5.36 -9.36 7.43
N ALA A 111 6.24 -9.97 8.23
CA ALA A 111 5.87 -10.69 9.44
C ALA A 111 5.67 -9.75 10.66
N ASN A 112 5.82 -8.44 10.48
CA ASN A 112 5.69 -7.45 11.54
C ASN A 112 4.21 -7.19 11.91
N SER A 113 3.97 -6.37 12.92
CA SER A 113 2.63 -5.95 13.31
C SER A 113 1.97 -5.10 12.22
N SER A 114 0.63 -5.13 12.17
CA SER A 114 -0.16 -4.29 11.26
C SER A 114 0.12 -2.80 11.44
N ILE A 115 0.37 -2.35 12.68
CA ILE A 115 0.65 -0.94 12.98
C ILE A 115 2.00 -0.49 12.39
N ASN A 116 3.03 -1.33 12.47
CA ASN A 116 4.34 -1.00 11.91
C ASN A 116 4.30 -0.98 10.38
N ASN A 117 3.59 -1.93 9.78
CA ASN A 117 3.37 -1.94 8.33
C ASN A 117 2.50 -0.75 7.89
N ALA A 118 1.58 -0.27 8.74
CA ALA A 118 0.79 0.93 8.46
C ALA A 118 1.63 2.22 8.50
N VAL A 119 2.60 2.31 9.41
CA VAL A 119 3.60 3.40 9.41
C VAL A 119 4.39 3.37 8.10
N GLU A 120 4.89 2.20 7.69
CA GLU A 120 5.61 2.08 6.42
C GLU A 120 4.74 2.36 5.17
N LEU A 121 3.45 2.08 5.24
CA LEU A 121 2.49 2.34 4.17
C LEU A 121 2.38 3.83 3.85
N GLY A 122 2.27 4.69 4.86
CA GLY A 122 1.92 6.10 4.63
C GLY A 122 2.53 7.16 5.55
N ASP A 123 3.28 6.81 6.59
CA ASP A 123 4.06 7.80 7.34
C ASP A 123 5.24 8.25 6.47
N ARG A 124 5.23 9.52 6.04
CA ARG A 124 6.27 10.10 5.18
C ARG A 124 7.67 10.14 5.85
N THR A 125 7.75 9.82 7.14
CA THR A 125 8.98 9.78 7.94
C THR A 125 9.46 8.36 8.27
N TRP A 126 8.77 7.31 7.81
CA TRP A 126 9.10 5.91 8.15
C TRP A 126 10.59 5.55 7.91
N ASN A 127 11.21 6.11 6.88
CA ASN A 127 12.62 5.91 6.51
C ASN A 127 13.49 7.17 6.71
N LYS A 128 13.20 8.00 7.73
CA LYS A 128 13.93 9.25 8.00
C LYS A 128 15.45 9.15 8.13
N TYR A 129 15.99 7.96 8.38
CA TYR A 129 17.43 7.71 8.54
C TYR A 129 18.09 7.14 7.27
N ASP A 130 17.37 7.12 6.14
CA ASP A 130 17.81 6.54 4.86
C ASP A 130 18.37 5.12 5.03
N LYS A 131 17.78 4.33 5.94
CA LYS A 131 18.17 2.93 6.19
C LYS A 131 17.90 2.06 4.96
N TYR A 132 16.84 2.40 4.24
CA TYR A 132 16.37 1.72 3.04
C TYR A 132 16.62 2.56 1.78
N GLY A 133 17.75 3.30 1.75
CA GLY A 133 18.10 4.19 0.66
C GLY A 133 17.18 5.41 0.61
N LYS A 134 16.91 5.92 -0.61
CA LYS A 134 16.02 7.07 -0.85
C LYS A 134 14.54 6.71 -0.92
N ARG A 135 14.17 5.49 -0.52
CA ARG A 135 12.78 5.03 -0.54
C ARG A 135 11.89 5.76 0.45
N ARG A 136 10.63 5.87 0.07
CA ARG A 136 9.57 6.62 0.76
C ARG A 136 8.40 5.70 1.11
N ALA A 137 7.39 6.28 1.75
CA ALA A 137 6.20 5.52 2.13
C ALA A 137 5.59 4.94 0.86
N LEU A 138 4.97 3.76 0.91
CA LEU A 138 4.41 3.11 -0.29
C LEU A 138 3.48 4.06 -1.07
N ILE A 139 2.74 4.92 -0.37
CA ILE A 139 1.91 5.99 -0.93
C ILE A 139 2.74 6.95 -1.78
N GLU A 140 3.83 7.49 -1.26
CA GLU A 140 4.69 8.42 -2.01
C GLU A 140 5.42 7.73 -3.16
N GLU A 141 5.82 6.48 -2.97
CA GLU A 141 6.45 5.70 -4.04
C GLU A 141 5.49 5.46 -5.22
N ALA A 142 4.19 5.30 -4.98
CA ALA A 142 3.22 5.20 -6.06
C ALA A 142 3.19 6.46 -6.94
N GLN A 143 3.29 7.66 -6.33
CA GLN A 143 3.38 8.91 -7.08
C GLN A 143 4.69 9.01 -7.86
N GLU A 144 5.80 8.65 -7.23
CA GLU A 144 7.12 8.62 -7.86
C GLU A 144 7.10 7.77 -9.13
N VAL A 145 6.48 6.59 -9.05
CA VAL A 145 6.41 5.63 -10.16
C VAL A 145 5.53 6.10 -11.31
N LYS A 146 4.51 6.89 -11.01
CA LYS A 146 3.64 7.52 -12.02
C LYS A 146 4.21 8.81 -12.58
N ALA A 147 5.24 9.37 -11.97
CA ALA A 147 5.84 10.60 -12.43
C ALA A 147 6.57 10.40 -13.77
N LYS A 148 6.13 11.17 -14.76
CA LYS A 148 6.76 11.30 -16.07
C LYS A 148 6.81 12.78 -16.42
N PHE A 149 8.01 13.28 -16.68
CA PHE A 149 8.20 14.67 -17.10
C PHE A 149 8.78 14.68 -18.52
N VAL A 150 7.99 15.21 -19.46
CA VAL A 150 8.39 15.31 -20.87
C VAL A 150 9.25 16.55 -21.04
N VAL A 151 10.53 16.35 -21.37
CA VAL A 151 11.51 17.43 -21.55
C VAL A 151 11.46 17.97 -22.98
N ASP A 152 11.34 17.08 -23.96
CA ASP A 152 11.27 17.41 -25.39
C ASP A 152 10.15 16.58 -26.05
N PRO A 153 9.08 17.22 -26.56
CA PRO A 153 7.98 16.51 -27.21
C PRO A 153 8.41 15.69 -28.45
N ASN A 154 9.55 16.01 -29.05
CA ASN A 154 10.05 15.33 -30.25
C ASN A 154 11.11 14.25 -29.94
N ASP A 155 11.55 14.15 -28.69
CA ASP A 155 12.60 13.23 -28.27
C ASP A 155 12.29 12.60 -26.91
N THR A 156 11.52 11.50 -26.95
CA THR A 156 11.13 10.73 -25.76
C THR A 156 12.30 10.08 -25.04
N SER A 157 13.52 10.07 -25.61
CA SER A 157 14.71 9.53 -24.94
C SER A 157 15.19 10.43 -23.79
N LYS A 158 14.73 11.69 -23.77
CA LYS A 158 15.04 12.68 -22.72
C LYS A 158 13.97 12.76 -21.63
N ASP A 159 12.90 11.98 -21.73
CA ASP A 159 11.84 11.97 -20.72
C ASP A 159 12.40 11.55 -19.36
N LEU A 160 12.14 12.36 -18.33
CA LEU A 160 12.50 12.03 -16.96
C LEU A 160 11.43 11.10 -16.38
N HIS A 161 11.87 10.22 -15.49
CA HIS A 161 11.02 9.30 -14.73
C HIS A 161 11.42 9.28 -13.26
N GLY A 162 10.54 8.74 -12.41
CA GLY A 162 10.86 8.50 -11.01
C GLY A 162 11.01 9.78 -10.19
N GLN A 163 11.98 9.80 -9.28
CA GLN A 163 12.17 10.90 -8.34
C GLN A 163 12.54 12.20 -9.06
N GLU A 164 13.38 12.11 -10.09
CA GLU A 164 13.76 13.28 -10.90
C GLU A 164 12.53 13.89 -11.58
N ALA A 165 11.66 13.06 -12.17
CA ALA A 165 10.41 13.54 -12.75
C ALA A 165 9.48 14.13 -11.69
N LEU A 166 9.32 13.46 -10.55
CA LEU A 166 8.46 13.95 -9.47
C LEU A 166 8.92 15.31 -8.95
N ASP A 167 10.23 15.51 -8.80
CA ASP A 167 10.80 16.79 -8.37
C ASP A 167 10.67 17.88 -9.44
N SER A 168 10.85 17.55 -10.72
CA SER A 168 10.54 18.48 -11.82
C SER A 168 9.06 18.86 -11.83
N MET A 169 8.15 17.90 -11.68
CA MET A 169 6.71 18.12 -11.68
C MET A 169 6.26 18.97 -10.49
N ARG A 170 6.86 18.83 -9.30
CA ARG A 170 6.55 19.67 -8.12
C ARG A 170 6.74 21.17 -8.37
N ASN A 171 7.64 21.53 -9.29
CA ASN A 171 7.85 22.92 -9.69
C ASN A 171 6.85 23.41 -10.77
N HIS A 172 6.01 22.52 -11.30
CA HIS A 172 5.02 22.78 -12.35
C HIS A 172 3.61 22.38 -11.85
N PRO A 173 2.84 23.30 -11.24
CA PRO A 173 1.58 22.98 -10.57
C PRO A 173 0.53 22.32 -11.47
N ASP A 174 0.54 22.64 -12.76
CA ASP A 174 -0.31 22.05 -13.80
C ASP A 174 0.01 20.58 -14.05
N LEU A 175 1.28 20.21 -14.09
CA LEU A 175 1.73 18.82 -14.22
C LEU A 175 1.55 18.05 -12.91
N TYR A 176 1.89 18.66 -11.78
CA TYR A 176 1.75 18.01 -10.47
C TYR A 176 0.31 17.62 -10.16
N ARG A 177 -0.68 18.44 -10.57
CA ARG A 177 -2.11 18.14 -10.39
C ARG A 177 -2.60 16.97 -11.24
N GLN A 178 -1.86 16.56 -12.26
CA GLN A 178 -2.18 15.38 -13.08
C GLN A 178 -1.75 14.08 -12.38
N LEU A 179 -0.83 14.15 -11.42
CA LEU A 179 -0.50 13.00 -10.60
C LEU A 179 -1.61 12.75 -9.59
N ALA A 180 -2.17 11.54 -9.64
CA ALA A 180 -3.12 11.10 -8.64
C ALA A 180 -2.50 11.25 -7.24
N SER A 181 -3.24 11.91 -6.36
CA SER A 181 -2.86 12.12 -4.95
C SER A 181 -3.84 11.46 -3.98
N ARG A 182 -4.89 10.85 -4.52
CA ARG A 182 -5.87 10.06 -3.78
C ARG A 182 -5.66 8.58 -4.05
N TYR A 183 -5.93 7.76 -3.05
CA TYR A 183 -5.63 6.34 -3.10
C TYR A 183 -6.87 5.49 -2.91
N ILE A 184 -6.95 4.41 -3.70
CA ILE A 184 -7.82 3.27 -3.43
C ILE A 184 -6.91 2.14 -2.97
N LEU A 185 -7.06 1.73 -1.71
CA LEU A 185 -6.27 0.64 -1.15
C LEU A 185 -7.02 -0.68 -1.34
N ILE A 186 -6.41 -1.62 -2.06
CA ILE A 186 -6.90 -3.00 -2.18
C ILE A 186 -6.01 -3.88 -1.31
N GLY A 187 -6.46 -4.14 -0.08
CA GLY A 187 -5.72 -4.91 0.91
C GLY A 187 -6.10 -6.38 0.89
N HIS A 188 -5.14 -7.26 0.60
CA HIS A 188 -5.33 -8.71 0.70
C HIS A 188 -4.78 -9.25 2.01
N SER A 189 -5.49 -10.20 2.63
CA SER A 189 -5.08 -10.82 3.90
C SER A 189 -4.83 -9.73 4.96
N MET A 190 -3.72 -9.79 5.70
CA MET A 190 -3.35 -8.75 6.67
C MET A 190 -3.19 -7.34 6.03
N GLY A 191 -3.09 -7.22 4.70
CA GLY A 191 -2.97 -5.94 4.00
C GLY A 191 -4.21 -5.06 4.17
N GLY A 192 -5.41 -5.65 4.32
CA GLY A 192 -6.61 -4.90 4.66
C GLY A 192 -6.63 -4.43 6.11
N VAL A 193 -6.04 -5.19 7.04
CA VAL A 193 -5.83 -4.75 8.43
C VAL A 193 -4.85 -3.59 8.46
N VAL A 194 -3.72 -3.69 7.74
CA VAL A 194 -2.74 -2.59 7.59
C VAL A 194 -3.37 -1.34 7.01
N SER A 195 -4.20 -1.48 5.97
CA SER A 195 -4.91 -0.35 5.35
C SER A 195 -5.84 0.35 6.35
N ARG A 196 -6.56 -0.44 7.16
CA ARG A 196 -7.43 0.09 8.23
C ARG A 196 -6.63 0.80 9.32
N GLU A 197 -5.53 0.19 9.78
CA GLU A 197 -4.63 0.80 10.77
C GLU A 197 -4.04 2.12 10.25
N TYR A 198 -3.70 2.21 8.96
CA TYR A 198 -3.19 3.43 8.37
C TYR A 198 -4.20 4.58 8.45
N VAL A 199 -5.44 4.37 8.00
CA VAL A 199 -6.46 5.43 8.00
C VAL A 199 -6.98 5.80 9.40
N GLN A 200 -6.76 4.93 10.39
CA GLN A 200 -7.09 5.19 11.80
C GLN A 200 -5.91 5.78 12.59
N GLY A 201 -4.70 5.72 12.04
CA GLY A 201 -3.48 6.18 12.69
C GLY A 201 -3.35 7.70 12.70
N ASN A 202 -2.63 8.22 13.70
CA ASN A 202 -2.33 9.66 13.81
C ASN A 202 -1.40 10.19 12.69
N PHE A 203 -0.84 9.29 11.89
CA PHE A 203 0.03 9.56 10.74
C PHE A 203 -0.72 9.47 9.39
N TYR A 204 -2.05 9.34 9.42
CA TYR A 204 -2.87 9.39 8.22
C TYR A 204 -2.84 10.78 7.58
N ASN A 205 -2.61 10.85 6.27
CA ASN A 205 -2.49 12.13 5.56
C ASN A 205 -3.78 12.60 4.89
N GLY A 206 -4.92 11.92 5.09
CA GLY A 206 -6.18 12.29 4.44
C GLY A 206 -6.25 11.95 2.94
N ASP A 207 -5.40 11.04 2.48
CA ASP A 207 -5.15 10.73 1.07
C ASP A 207 -5.88 9.46 0.56
N VAL A 208 -6.41 8.62 1.44
CA VAL A 208 -7.19 7.43 1.07
C VAL A 208 -8.67 7.75 0.89
N ASP A 209 -9.25 7.41 -0.26
CA ASP A 209 -10.70 7.52 -0.50
C ASP A 209 -11.45 6.25 -0.12
N LYS A 210 -10.87 5.09 -0.45
CA LYS A 210 -11.53 3.79 -0.31
C LYS A 210 -10.52 2.74 0.11
N ILE A 211 -11.01 1.82 0.93
CA ILE A 211 -10.33 0.57 1.25
C ILE A 211 -11.25 -0.57 0.80
N ILE A 212 -10.72 -1.43 -0.05
CA ILE A 212 -11.32 -2.68 -0.48
C ILE A 212 -10.50 -3.79 0.15
N THR A 213 -11.13 -4.68 0.92
CA THR A 213 -10.43 -5.77 1.59
C THR A 213 -10.79 -7.10 0.97
N LEU A 214 -9.78 -7.93 0.77
CA LEU A 214 -9.88 -9.25 0.16
C LEU A 214 -9.39 -10.27 1.19
N ASP A 215 -10.32 -11.01 1.78
CA ASP A 215 -10.06 -12.05 2.78
C ASP A 215 -9.20 -11.57 3.96
N SER A 216 -9.48 -10.35 4.44
CA SER A 216 -8.72 -9.74 5.54
C SER A 216 -9.24 -10.18 6.91
N PRO A 217 -8.38 -10.71 7.80
CA PRO A 217 -8.78 -11.19 9.12
C PRO A 217 -8.94 -10.03 10.11
N HIS A 218 -9.94 -9.18 9.92
CA HIS A 218 -10.19 -8.00 10.76
C HIS A 218 -10.47 -8.34 12.22
N GLU A 219 -11.04 -9.52 12.49
CA GLU A 219 -11.33 -10.04 13.83
C GLU A 219 -10.27 -11.06 14.30
N GLY A 220 -9.13 -11.12 13.61
CA GLY A 220 -8.11 -12.14 13.81
C GLY A 220 -8.40 -13.43 13.02
N THR A 221 -7.56 -14.44 13.23
CA THR A 221 -7.67 -15.74 12.56
C THR A 221 -7.59 -16.88 13.57
N GLY A 222 -8.50 -17.85 13.43
CA GLY A 222 -8.50 -19.07 14.24
C GLY A 222 -7.26 -19.94 14.02
N ALA A 223 -6.60 -19.82 12.86
CA ALA A 223 -5.41 -20.61 12.54
C ALA A 223 -4.25 -20.36 13.52
N LEU A 224 -4.06 -19.11 13.95
CA LEU A 224 -3.04 -18.78 14.95
C LEU A 224 -3.37 -19.36 16.32
N ASN A 225 -4.64 -19.29 16.73
CA ASN A 225 -5.11 -19.89 17.97
C ASN A 225 -4.90 -21.41 17.98
N MET A 226 -5.11 -22.07 16.84
CA MET A 226 -4.83 -23.50 16.68
C MET A 226 -3.34 -23.84 16.79
N GLN A 227 -2.45 -23.06 16.18
CA GLN A 227 -1.00 -23.24 16.30
C GLN A 227 -0.50 -23.05 17.74
N LEU A 228 -0.98 -22.01 18.42
CA LEU A 228 -0.69 -21.78 19.84
C LEU A 228 -1.19 -22.94 20.71
N GLY A 229 -2.42 -23.42 20.45
CA GLY A 229 -2.98 -24.59 21.12
C GLY A 229 -2.12 -25.83 20.95
N LEU A 230 -1.64 -26.10 19.72
CA LEU A 230 -0.76 -27.22 19.43
C LEU A 230 0.61 -27.09 20.12
N LEU A 231 1.21 -25.89 20.09
CA LEU A 231 2.47 -25.63 20.79
C LEU A 231 2.34 -25.83 22.31
N LEU A 232 1.26 -25.34 22.91
CA LEU A 232 0.97 -25.52 24.33
C LEU A 232 0.72 -27.00 24.67
N PHE A 233 0.00 -27.72 23.80
CA PHE A 233 -0.22 -29.16 23.93
C PHE A 233 1.09 -29.96 23.88
N CYS A 234 1.92 -29.74 22.85
CA CYS A 234 3.23 -30.35 22.72
C CYS A 234 4.15 -30.02 23.90
N SER A 235 4.14 -28.77 24.37
CA SER A 235 4.92 -28.34 25.54
C SER A 235 4.46 -29.05 26.82
N LYS A 236 3.15 -29.25 26.98
CA LYS A 236 2.56 -29.99 28.10
C LYS A 236 2.93 -31.47 28.07
N MET A 237 2.89 -32.11 26.90
CA MET A 237 3.32 -33.51 26.74
C MET A 237 4.82 -33.68 27.08
N ARG A 238 5.67 -32.78 26.59
CA ARG A 238 7.13 -32.81 26.88
C ARG A 238 7.42 -32.68 28.38
N ARG A 239 6.70 -31.82 29.11
CA ARG A 239 6.84 -31.70 30.58
C ARG A 239 6.37 -32.94 31.34
N LYS A 240 5.35 -33.64 30.83
CA LYS A 240 4.83 -34.86 31.47
C LYS A 240 5.79 -36.04 31.29
N SER A 241 6.31 -36.24 30.08
CA SER A 241 7.34 -37.24 29.79
C SER A 241 8.63 -37.05 30.61
N PHE A 242 9.06 -35.80 30.85
CA PHE A 242 10.25 -35.51 31.67
C PHE A 242 10.04 -35.79 33.18
N LYS A 243 8.80 -35.75 33.67
CA LYS A 243 8.48 -36.14 35.05
C LYS A 243 8.39 -37.66 35.22
N GLU A 244 7.91 -38.36 34.20
CA GLU A 244 7.79 -39.83 34.22
C GLU A 244 9.16 -40.52 34.08
N ASN A 245 10.15 -39.90 33.43
CA ASN A 245 11.52 -40.41 33.27
C ASN A 245 12.50 -40.02 34.43
N ARG A 246 11.98 -39.50 35.55
CA ARG A 246 12.78 -39.14 36.75
C ARG A 246 12.61 -40.14 37.91
N VAL A 247 12.25 -41.38 37.59
CA VAL A 247 12.16 -42.49 38.54
C VAL A 247 13.30 -43.47 38.29
#